data_AF-A0A3N5PWC5-F1
#
_entry.id   AF-A0A3N5PWC5-F1
#
_cell.length_a   1.000
_cell.length_b   1.000
_cell.length_c   1.000
_cell.angle_alpha   90.00
_cell.angle_beta   90.00
_cell.angle_gamma   90.00
#
_symmetry.space_group_name_H-M   'P 1'
#
loop_
_entity.id
_entity.type
_entity.pdbx_description
1 polymer ?
#
loop_
_entity_poly.entity_id
_entity_poly.type
_entity_poly.pdbx_seq_one_letter_code
_entity_poly.pdbx_strand_id
1 'polypeptide(L)'
;MESPFDIAADLDTPVSAYMKLKPFRPRFLLESVESGERLARYSFIGLGEAVTLELFPDRLTVNGKAERRPGSAAEWQTMMRGALDRAPLLKPQIDGIPFDGGLVGTTGYDVV
;
A
#
# COMPACT_ATOMS: atom_id res chain seq x y z
N MET A 1 24.80 -6.61 2.49
CA MET A 1 23.37 -6.81 2.77
C MET A 1 23.03 -5.79 3.84
N GLU A 2 22.16 -4.82 3.55
CA GLU A 2 21.75 -3.84 4.57
C GLU A 2 21.01 -4.57 5.69
N SER A 3 21.26 -4.19 6.94
CA SER A 3 20.59 -4.80 8.10
C SER A 3 19.20 -4.18 8.27
N PRO A 4 18.16 -4.97 8.59
CA PRO A 4 16.84 -4.42 8.88
C PRO A 4 16.92 -3.41 10.02
N PHE A 5 16.26 -2.27 9.85
CA PHE A 5 16.04 -1.35 10.95
C PHE A 5 14.93 -1.91 11.84
N ASP A 6 15.22 -2.05 13.13
CA ASP A 6 14.29 -2.54 14.14
C ASP A 6 14.26 -1.57 15.34
N ILE A 7 13.09 -1.40 15.94
CA ILE A 7 12.86 -0.48 17.05
C ILE A 7 11.88 -1.12 18.04
N ALA A 8 12.16 -1.00 19.33
CA ALA A 8 11.24 -1.44 20.37
C ALA A 8 9.93 -0.63 20.30
N ALA A 9 8.82 -1.35 20.16
CA ALA A 9 7.46 -0.81 20.04
C ALA A 9 6.46 -1.65 20.86
N ASP A 10 6.93 -2.25 21.96
CA ASP A 10 6.17 -3.12 22.86
C ASP A 10 4.98 -2.43 23.54
N LEU A 11 5.04 -1.11 23.69
CA LEU A 11 3.94 -0.28 24.21
C LEU A 11 3.02 0.28 23.12
N ASP A 12 3.32 0.00 21.85
CA ASP A 12 2.55 0.49 20.71
C ASP A 12 1.69 -0.61 20.11
N THR A 13 0.39 -0.35 20.01
CA THR A 13 -0.48 -1.05 19.06
C THR A 13 -0.24 -0.50 17.65
N PRO A 14 -0.58 -1.26 16.58
CA PRO A 14 -0.45 -0.76 15.22
C PRO A 14 -1.16 0.58 14.98
N VAL A 15 -2.34 0.76 15.58
CA VAL A 15 -3.08 2.03 15.55
C VAL A 15 -2.30 3.16 16.23
N SER A 16 -1.76 2.94 17.43
CA SER A 16 -0.97 3.97 18.13
C SER A 16 0.33 4.32 17.39
N ALA A 17 1.00 3.33 16.78
CA ALA A 17 2.16 3.56 15.92
C ALA A 17 1.79 4.40 14.68
N TYR A 18 0.70 4.06 13.99
CA TYR A 18 0.19 4.83 12.85
C TYR A 18 -0.07 6.31 13.21
N MET A 19 -0.68 6.55 14.38
CA MET A 19 -0.96 7.90 14.87
C MET A 19 0.33 8.67 15.22
N LYS A 20 1.30 8.03 15.87
CA LYS A 20 2.61 8.62 16.18
C LYS A 20 3.40 8.95 14.91
N LEU A 21 3.25 8.16 13.86
CA LEU A 21 3.91 8.36 12.57
C LEU A 21 3.26 9.44 11.68
N LYS A 22 2.24 10.16 12.16
CA LYS A 22 1.57 11.24 11.44
C LYS A 22 2.50 12.24 10.72
N PRO A 23 3.65 12.69 11.30
CA PRO A 23 4.59 13.57 10.60
C PRO A 23 5.15 12.99 9.29
N PHE A 24 5.19 11.66 9.15
CA PHE A 24 5.62 10.94 7.95
C PHE A 24 4.49 10.71 6.93
N ARG A 25 3.32 11.31 7.17
CA ARG A 25 2.14 11.27 6.28
C ARG A 25 1.76 9.83 5.91
N PRO A 26 1.40 9.00 6.91
CA PRO A 26 1.05 7.62 6.64
C PRO A 26 -0.15 7.54 5.68
N ARG A 27 -0.13 6.53 4.82
CA ARG A 27 -1.05 6.36 3.68
C ARG A 27 -2.09 5.28 3.94
N PHE A 28 -1.68 4.21 4.61
CA PHE A 28 -2.56 3.10 4.99
C PHE A 28 -2.05 2.43 6.25
N LEU A 29 -2.98 1.75 6.93
CA LEU A 29 -2.74 0.75 7.95
C LEU A 29 -3.52 -0.50 7.53
N LEU A 30 -2.82 -1.63 7.36
CA LEU A 30 -3.43 -2.93 7.15
C LEU A 30 -3.24 -3.76 8.40
N GLU A 31 -4.35 -4.13 9.02
CA GLU A 31 -4.39 -5.07 10.13
C GLU A 31 -5.17 -6.30 9.69
N SER A 32 -4.67 -7.48 10.02
CA SER A 32 -5.39 -8.73 9.81
C SER A 32 -5.92 -9.23 11.16
N VAL A 33 -7.16 -9.70 11.15
CA VAL A 33 -7.83 -10.30 12.31
C VAL A 33 -8.19 -11.73 11.92
N GLU A 34 -7.64 -12.71 12.62
CA GLU A 34 -8.08 -14.09 12.47
C GLU A 34 -9.34 -14.32 13.32
N SER A 35 -10.24 -15.18 12.82
CA SER A 35 -11.56 -15.43 13.42
C SER A 35 -11.45 -15.79 14.91
N GLY A 36 -12.11 -15.01 15.77
CA GLY A 36 -12.27 -15.30 17.20
C GLY A 36 -11.24 -14.67 18.15
N GLU A 37 -10.77 -13.44 17.88
CA GLU A 37 -9.96 -12.59 18.78
C GLU A 37 -8.43 -12.73 18.70
N ARG A 38 -7.88 -13.50 17.75
CA ARG A 38 -6.43 -13.50 17.53
C ARG A 38 -6.04 -12.43 16.51
N LEU A 39 -5.33 -11.41 16.98
CA LEU A 39 -4.61 -10.48 16.11
C LEU A 39 -3.64 -11.29 15.25
N ALA A 40 -3.64 -11.04 13.94
CA ALA A 40 -2.65 -11.62 13.05
C ALA A 40 -1.24 -11.18 13.47
N ARG A 41 -0.24 -11.99 13.10
CA ARG A 41 1.16 -11.77 13.47
C ARG A 41 1.74 -10.45 12.95
N TYR A 42 1.16 -9.87 11.90
CA TYR A 42 1.70 -8.69 11.22
C TYR A 42 0.64 -7.62 10.99
N SER A 43 1.08 -6.36 11.12
CA SER A 43 0.38 -5.18 10.65
C SER A 43 1.32 -4.39 9.74
N PHE A 44 0.78 -3.74 8.72
CA PHE A 44 1.57 -2.99 7.73
C PHE A 44 1.16 -1.53 7.71
N ILE A 45 2.13 -0.63 7.87
CA ILE A 45 1.94 0.81 7.75
C ILE A 45 2.71 1.29 6.52
N GLY A 46 2.00 1.86 5.56
CA GLY A 46 2.61 2.49 4.39
C GLY A 46 2.89 3.96 4.65
N LEU A 47 4.14 4.39 4.42
CA LEU A 47 4.59 5.77 4.60
C LEU A 47 5.18 6.34 3.31
N GLY A 48 5.27 7.67 3.23
CA GLY A 48 6.06 8.35 2.21
C GLY A 48 5.36 8.58 0.86
N GLU A 49 6.17 8.85 -0.16
CA GLU A 49 5.69 9.11 -1.51
C GLU A 49 5.40 7.80 -2.25
N ALA A 50 4.25 7.76 -2.92
CA ALA A 50 3.82 6.64 -3.73
C ALA A 50 3.14 7.17 -4.98
N VAL A 51 3.24 6.41 -6.08
CA VAL A 51 2.42 6.67 -7.26
C VAL A 51 0.96 6.43 -6.87
N THR A 52 0.08 7.41 -7.12
CA THR A 52 -1.36 7.23 -6.97
C THR A 52 -2.01 7.01 -8.32
N LEU A 53 -2.93 6.05 -8.39
CA LEU A 53 -3.81 5.81 -9.54
C LEU A 53 -5.24 5.81 -9.03
N GLU A 54 -6.08 6.68 -9.57
CA GLU A 54 -7.49 6.76 -9.18
C GLU A 54 -8.36 6.78 -10.44
N LEU A 55 -9.16 5.73 -10.61
CA LEU A 55 -10.07 5.56 -11.73
C LEU A 55 -11.50 5.87 -11.27
N PHE A 56 -12.03 7.03 -11.65
CA PHE A 56 -13.43 7.45 -11.46
C PHE A 56 -14.25 7.09 -12.70
N PRO A 57 -15.58 7.24 -12.82
CA PRO A 57 -16.29 6.92 -14.07
C PRO A 57 -15.89 7.76 -15.30
N ASP A 58 -15.52 9.02 -15.09
CA ASP A 58 -15.28 10.03 -16.13
C ASP A 58 -13.79 10.33 -16.37
N ARG A 59 -12.93 10.06 -15.39
CA ARG A 59 -11.50 10.39 -15.45
C ARG A 59 -10.60 9.32 -14.84
N LEU A 60 -9.34 9.34 -15.26
CA LEU A 60 -8.22 8.75 -14.54
C LEU A 60 -7.36 9.89 -13.99
N THR A 61 -6.92 9.79 -12.73
CA THR A 61 -5.86 10.64 -12.19
C THR A 61 -4.63 9.81 -11.80
N VAL A 62 -3.45 10.28 -12.22
CA VAL A 62 -2.16 9.73 -11.79
C VAL A 62 -1.39 10.82 -11.06
N ASN A 63 -1.03 10.59 -9.80
CA ASN A 63 -0.40 11.59 -8.93
C ASN A 63 -1.19 12.93 -8.89
N GLY A 64 -2.53 12.83 -8.89
CA GLY A 64 -3.43 13.99 -8.91
C GLY A 64 -3.55 14.73 -10.24
N LYS A 65 -2.88 14.27 -11.31
CA LYS A 65 -2.97 14.84 -12.66
C LYS A 65 -3.93 14.03 -13.51
N ALA A 66 -4.77 14.71 -14.29
CA ALA A 66 -5.66 14.04 -15.22
C ALA A 66 -4.86 13.35 -16.34
N GLU A 67 -5.17 12.09 -16.58
CA GLU A 67 -4.53 11.25 -17.59
C GLU A 67 -5.58 10.63 -18.52
N ARG A 68 -5.13 10.11 -19.68
CA ARG A 68 -6.02 9.37 -20.57
C ARG A 68 -6.56 8.13 -19.85
N ARG A 69 -7.88 8.00 -19.87
CA ARG A 69 -8.58 6.83 -19.34
C ARG A 69 -8.27 5.58 -20.19
N PRO A 70 -8.10 4.39 -19.56
CA PRO A 70 -8.04 3.14 -20.31
C PRO A 70 -9.34 2.92 -21.08
N GLY A 71 -9.23 2.53 -22.35
CA GLY A 71 -10.36 2.18 -23.23
C GLY A 71 -10.78 0.72 -23.11
N SER A 72 -10.08 -0.09 -22.32
CA SER A 72 -10.40 -1.50 -22.09
C SER A 72 -9.85 -2.01 -20.75
N ALA A 73 -10.38 -3.13 -20.26
CA ALA A 73 -9.85 -3.80 -19.08
C ALA A 73 -8.39 -4.27 -19.25
N ALA A 74 -8.02 -4.72 -20.46
CA ALA A 74 -6.65 -5.10 -20.78
C ALA A 74 -5.69 -3.90 -20.65
N GLU A 75 -6.09 -2.74 -21.17
CA GLU A 75 -5.32 -1.51 -21.03
C GLU A 75 -5.18 -1.10 -19.57
N TRP A 76 -6.25 -1.19 -18.77
CA TRP A 76 -6.20 -0.93 -17.33
C TRP A 76 -5.20 -1.86 -16.60
N GLN A 77 -5.22 -3.16 -16.90
CA GLN A 77 -4.26 -4.11 -16.33
C GLN A 77 -2.81 -3.78 -16.69
N THR A 78 -2.54 -3.38 -17.94
CA THR A 78 -1.21 -2.91 -18.37
C THR A 78 -0.76 -1.69 -17.56
N MET A 79 -1.67 -0.73 -17.32
CA MET A 79 -1.37 0.44 -16.49
C MET A 79 -1.06 0.06 -15.04
N MET A 80 -1.82 -0.87 -14.45
CA MET A 80 -1.58 -1.37 -13.09
C MET A 80 -0.22 -2.09 -12.97
N ARG A 81 0.16 -2.91 -13.96
CA ARG A 81 1.50 -3.54 -14.00
C ARG A 81 2.60 -2.50 -14.08
N GLY A 82 2.47 -1.51 -14.97
CA GLY A 82 3.45 -0.42 -15.05
C GLY A 82 3.48 0.49 -13.81
N ALA A 83 2.42 0.56 -13.03
CA ALA A 83 2.43 1.20 -11.72
C ALA A 83 3.18 0.36 -10.68
N LEU A 84 2.98 -0.96 -10.67
CA LEU A 84 3.69 -1.88 -9.79
C LEU A 84 5.20 -1.88 -10.08
N ASP A 85 5.60 -1.87 -11.34
CA ASP A 85 7.02 -1.82 -11.74
C ASP A 85 7.72 -0.53 -11.29
N ARG A 86 6.97 0.55 -11.08
CA ARG A 86 7.46 1.83 -10.55
C ARG A 86 7.40 1.91 -9.03
N ALA A 87 6.77 0.94 -8.36
CA ALA A 87 6.72 0.92 -6.91
C ALA A 87 8.14 0.74 -6.36
N PRO A 88 8.50 1.39 -5.24
CA PRO A 88 9.82 1.25 -4.66
C PRO A 88 10.03 -0.18 -4.18
N LEU A 89 11.16 -0.78 -4.55
CA LEU A 89 11.61 -2.02 -3.95
C LEU A 89 12.10 -1.73 -2.53
N LEU A 90 11.41 -2.27 -1.52
CA LEU A 90 11.78 -2.08 -0.13
C LEU A 90 13.08 -2.82 0.18
N LYS A 91 13.99 -2.15 0.88
CA LYS A 91 15.28 -2.72 1.31
C LYS A 91 15.50 -2.49 2.81
N PRO A 92 16.17 -3.42 3.49
CA PRO A 92 16.57 -4.74 2.99
C PRO A 92 15.36 -5.67 2.78
N GLN A 93 15.57 -6.72 1.98
CA GLN A 93 14.60 -7.79 1.83
C GLN A 93 14.64 -8.67 3.08
N ILE A 94 13.48 -8.94 3.67
CA ILE A 94 13.37 -9.69 4.93
C ILE A 94 12.57 -10.96 4.66
N ASP A 95 13.24 -12.11 4.77
CA ASP A 95 12.62 -13.40 4.54
C ASP A 95 11.45 -13.66 5.51
N GLY A 96 10.33 -14.16 4.98
CA GLY A 96 9.18 -14.56 5.78
C GLY A 96 8.20 -13.44 6.17
N ILE A 97 8.40 -12.21 5.69
CA ILE A 97 7.39 -11.15 5.77
C ILE A 97 6.36 -11.35 4.64
N PRO A 98 5.05 -11.39 4.92
CA PRO A 98 4.05 -11.71 3.90
C PRO A 98 3.68 -10.53 2.98
N PHE A 99 4.16 -9.32 3.28
CA PHE A 99 3.98 -8.14 2.44
C PHE A 99 5.20 -7.23 2.51
N ASP A 100 5.87 -7.03 1.39
CA ASP A 100 7.14 -6.30 1.23
C ASP A 100 7.03 -5.11 0.26
N GLY A 101 5.80 -4.64 0.01
CA GLY A 101 5.51 -3.48 -0.82
C GLY A 101 4.64 -3.81 -2.04
N GLY A 102 4.30 -2.77 -2.80
CA GLY A 102 3.47 -2.87 -4.00
C GLY A 102 2.35 -1.84 -4.04
N LEU A 103 1.29 -2.15 -4.78
CA LEU A 103 0.11 -1.29 -4.90
C LEU A 103 -0.91 -1.64 -3.81
N VAL A 104 -1.26 -0.66 -2.99
CA VAL A 104 -2.28 -0.80 -1.93
C VAL A 104 -3.41 0.18 -2.22
N GLY A 105 -4.64 -0.30 -2.19
CA GLY A 105 -5.82 0.51 -2.46
C GLY A 105 -7.09 -0.30 -2.40
N THR A 106 -8.13 0.23 -3.03
CA THR A 106 -9.45 -0.40 -3.12
C THR A 106 -9.96 -0.33 -4.54
N THR A 107 -10.80 -1.29 -4.90
CA THR A 107 -11.51 -1.31 -6.17
C THR A 107 -13.00 -1.48 -5.89
N GLY A 108 -13.83 -0.62 -6.46
CA GLY A 108 -15.28 -0.76 -6.38
C GLY A 108 -15.78 -1.98 -7.16
N TYR A 109 -16.99 -2.42 -6.83
CA TYR A 109 -17.64 -3.55 -7.52
C TYR A 109 -17.75 -3.30 -9.03
N ASP A 110 -18.09 -2.08 -9.44
CA ASP A 110 -18.33 -1.70 -10.84
C ASP A 110 -17.06 -1.60 -11.70
N VAL A 111 -15.90 -2.04 -11.19
CA VAL A 111 -14.64 -2.04 -11.95
C VAL A 111 -14.57 -3.18 -12.99
N VAL A 112 -15.41 -4.21 -12.85
CA VAL A 112 -15.46 -5.38 -13.74
C VAL A 112 -16.36 -5.21 -14.95
#